data_AF-A0A3N5AIU0-F1
#
_entry.id   AF-A0A3N5AIU0-F1
#
_cell.length_a   1.000
_cell.length_b   1.000
_cell.length_c   1.000
_cell.angle_alpha   90.00
_cell.angle_beta   90.00
_cell.angle_gamma   90.00
#
_symmetry.space_group_name_H-M   'P 1'
#
loop_
_entity.id
_entity.type
_entity.pdbx_description
1 polymer ?
#
loop_
_entity_poly.entity_id
_entity_poly.type
_entity_poly.pdbx_seq_one_letter_code
_entity_poly.pdbx_strand_id
1 'polypeptide(L)'
;MTIEIETDLLLVWLRAESGGDTQALVDAEPFWHPVGDARLVTLIDYLKAVGMVHNTELYASGTACSLTARGLAVADRLIAERDNPRMRFDRALNGLVAAGMDNYPSGRVEAIDFLLSKHMAVLDEILEVAEVFRAVEYLEANKILTVDQTPQTIRAFTLTALGIECGFKDPISVRKFLNEQQRPGIHNEWNITVNGGAPQMGQDNTQNNVFGYDPQQLALFAREVLAAAQSAEMSEEVRAVVVADAEALAAELAMGAPEPGRVRQLTERVLQSARTNLPALGWTGVAQLVSASLGIPLF
;
A
#
# COMPACT_ATOMS: atom_id res chain seq x y z
N MET A 1 -21.95 7.84 -13.99
CA MET A 1 -20.59 8.26 -14.35
C MET A 1 -20.31 9.57 -13.61
N THR A 2 -19.14 9.76 -13.02
CA THR A 2 -18.82 10.99 -12.29
C THR A 2 -18.39 12.08 -13.27
N ILE A 3 -18.52 13.35 -12.85
CA ILE A 3 -18.08 14.49 -13.67
C ILE A 3 -16.59 14.40 -14.03
N GLU A 4 -15.78 13.85 -13.12
CA GLU A 4 -14.33 13.66 -13.32
C GLU A 4 -14.02 12.72 -14.49
N ILE A 5 -14.70 11.57 -14.57
CA ILE A 5 -14.53 10.61 -15.67
C ILE A 5 -14.96 11.24 -17.00
N GLU A 6 -16.08 11.96 -17.00
CA GLU A 6 -16.59 12.67 -18.20
C GLU A 6 -15.60 13.74 -18.68
N THR A 7 -14.99 14.48 -17.75
CA THR A 7 -14.00 15.51 -18.07
C THR A 7 -12.68 14.92 -18.55
N ASP A 8 -12.25 13.78 -18.01
CA ASP A 8 -11.04 13.11 -18.45
C ASP A 8 -11.21 12.57 -19.89
N LEU A 9 -12.37 11.97 -20.19
CA LEU A 9 -12.72 11.53 -21.55
C LEU A 9 -12.74 12.71 -22.53
N LEU A 10 -13.36 13.82 -22.14
CA LEU A 10 -13.41 15.03 -22.97
C LEU A 10 -12.01 15.60 -23.22
N LEU A 11 -11.12 15.59 -22.22
CA LEU A 11 -9.74 16.06 -22.39
C LEU A 11 -8.94 15.20 -23.36
N VAL A 12 -9.05 13.87 -23.25
CA VAL A 12 -8.38 12.93 -24.18
C VAL A 12 -8.91 13.12 -25.60
N TRP A 13 -10.23 13.29 -25.76
CA TRP A 13 -10.85 13.55 -27.05
C TRP A 13 -10.39 14.88 -27.67
N LEU A 14 -10.41 15.98 -26.90
CA LEU A 14 -9.93 17.29 -27.35
C LEU A 14 -8.46 17.24 -27.78
N ARG A 15 -7.64 16.43 -27.09
CA ARG A 15 -6.24 16.22 -27.43
C ARG A 15 -6.06 15.48 -28.76
N ALA A 16 -6.93 14.52 -29.07
CA ALA A 16 -6.93 13.83 -30.36
C ALA A 16 -7.33 14.78 -31.49
N GLU A 17 -8.45 15.50 -31.35
CA GLU A 17 -8.97 16.41 -32.37
C GLU A 17 -8.06 17.61 -32.65
N SER A 18 -7.44 18.17 -31.61
CA SER A 18 -6.48 19.28 -31.77
C SER A 18 -5.11 18.84 -32.31
N GLY A 19 -4.83 17.53 -32.38
CA GLY A 19 -3.48 17.02 -32.65
C GLY A 19 -2.44 17.45 -31.59
N GLY A 20 -2.88 17.96 -30.43
CA GLY A 20 -2.01 18.51 -29.38
C GLY A 20 -1.66 19.98 -29.57
N ASP A 21 -2.24 20.64 -30.57
CA ASP A 21 -2.06 22.08 -30.75
C ASP A 21 -2.93 22.87 -29.77
N THR A 22 -2.28 23.55 -28.83
CA THR A 22 -2.95 24.43 -27.85
C THR A 22 -3.62 25.67 -28.46
N GLN A 23 -3.30 26.00 -29.72
CA GLN A 23 -3.94 27.10 -30.46
C GLN A 23 -5.12 26.63 -31.31
N ALA A 24 -5.27 25.32 -31.53
CA ALA A 24 -6.38 24.78 -32.28
C ALA A 24 -7.67 24.95 -31.47
N LEU A 25 -8.64 25.63 -32.08
CA LEU A 25 -9.99 25.74 -31.54
C LEU A 25 -10.81 24.55 -32.05
N VAL A 26 -11.29 23.72 -31.13
CA VAL A 26 -12.05 22.51 -31.43
C VAL A 26 -13.48 22.69 -30.92
N ASP A 27 -14.46 22.41 -31.79
CA ASP A 27 -15.86 22.31 -31.38
C ASP A 27 -16.11 20.94 -30.76
N ALA A 28 -16.47 20.91 -29.47
CA ALA A 28 -16.69 19.68 -28.72
C ALA A 28 -18.08 19.06 -28.92
N GLU A 29 -18.96 19.69 -29.70
CA GLU A 29 -20.31 19.17 -29.94
C GLU A 29 -20.35 17.72 -30.50
N PRO A 30 -19.43 17.27 -31.37
CA PRO A 30 -19.38 15.88 -31.84
C PRO A 30 -19.03 14.83 -30.78
N PHE A 31 -18.40 15.22 -29.66
CA PHE A 31 -18.05 14.31 -28.57
C PHE A 31 -19.28 13.84 -27.79
N TRP A 32 -20.31 14.69 -27.70
CA TRP A 32 -21.45 14.46 -26.80
C TRP A 32 -22.71 14.08 -27.56
N HIS A 33 -23.46 13.13 -27.00
CA HIS A 33 -24.78 12.78 -27.50
C HIS A 33 -25.80 12.74 -26.35
N PRO A 34 -26.98 13.37 -26.50
CA PRO A 34 -27.47 14.06 -27.69
C PRO A 34 -26.83 15.45 -27.90
N VAL A 35 -26.86 15.91 -29.15
CA VAL A 35 -26.42 17.26 -29.56
C VAL A 35 -27.28 18.32 -28.84
N GLY A 36 -26.65 19.42 -28.42
CA GLY A 36 -27.33 20.50 -27.68
C GLY A 36 -27.60 20.22 -26.20
N ASP A 37 -27.07 19.14 -25.64
CA ASP A 37 -27.15 18.88 -24.20
C ASP A 37 -26.29 19.88 -23.40
N ALA A 38 -26.93 20.57 -22.44
CA ALA A 38 -26.27 21.52 -21.55
C ALA A 38 -25.19 20.88 -20.66
N ARG A 39 -25.17 19.55 -20.54
CA ARG A 39 -24.13 18.82 -19.82
C ARG A 39 -22.75 19.04 -20.44
N LEU A 40 -22.63 19.10 -21.76
CA LEU A 40 -21.35 19.35 -22.43
C LEU A 40 -20.78 20.72 -22.03
N VAL A 41 -21.61 21.76 -22.05
CA VAL A 41 -21.21 23.11 -21.61
C VAL A 41 -20.76 23.09 -20.15
N THR A 42 -21.45 22.33 -19.29
CA THR A 42 -21.05 22.14 -17.88
C THR A 42 -19.66 21.51 -17.74
N LEU A 43 -19.34 20.51 -18.56
CA LEU A 43 -18.00 19.87 -18.56
C LEU A 43 -16.92 20.85 -19.01
N ILE A 44 -17.18 21.62 -20.06
CA ILE A 44 -16.26 22.62 -20.60
C ILE A 44 -16.04 23.75 -19.58
N ASP A 45 -17.10 24.23 -18.93
CA ASP A 45 -17.01 25.24 -17.87
C ASP A 45 -16.21 24.74 -16.68
N TYR A 46 -16.38 23.47 -16.30
CA TYR A 46 -15.55 22.85 -15.27
C TYR A 46 -14.08 22.82 -15.68
N LEU A 47 -13.77 22.33 -16.89
CA LEU A 47 -12.40 22.30 -17.43
C LEU A 47 -11.78 23.70 -17.54
N LYS A 48 -12.58 24.71 -17.88
CA LYS A 48 -12.16 26.11 -17.90
C LYS A 48 -11.85 26.61 -16.49
N ALA A 49 -12.72 26.33 -15.52
CA ALA A 49 -12.53 26.73 -14.13
C ALA A 49 -11.28 26.12 -13.49
N VAL A 50 -10.92 24.88 -13.85
CA VAL A 50 -9.68 24.23 -13.40
C VAL A 50 -8.46 24.57 -14.27
N GLY A 51 -8.63 25.42 -15.29
CA GLY A 51 -7.56 25.93 -16.15
C GLY A 51 -6.97 24.90 -17.12
N MET A 52 -7.79 23.95 -17.57
CA MET A 52 -7.40 22.93 -18.55
C MET A 52 -7.70 23.36 -19.99
N VAL A 53 -8.76 24.14 -20.21
CA VAL A 53 -9.13 24.67 -21.54
C VAL A 53 -9.32 26.19 -21.51
N HIS A 54 -9.16 26.81 -22.68
CA HIS A 54 -9.68 28.14 -22.96
C HIS A 54 -10.92 28.01 -23.83
N ASN A 55 -11.99 28.70 -23.48
CA ASN A 55 -13.16 28.84 -24.33
C ASN A 55 -13.17 30.28 -24.86
N THR A 56 -13.25 30.44 -26.17
CA THR A 56 -13.37 31.76 -26.80
C THR A 56 -14.84 32.14 -26.88
N GLU A 57 -15.20 33.31 -26.35
CA GLU A 57 -16.56 33.91 -26.45
C GLU A 57 -17.02 34.16 -27.91
N LEU A 58 -16.15 33.87 -28.90
CA LEU A 58 -16.41 34.00 -30.33
C LEU A 58 -17.47 33.00 -30.85
N TYR A 59 -17.73 31.91 -30.13
CA TYR A 59 -18.75 30.92 -30.50
C TYR A 59 -19.92 30.98 -29.51
N ALA A 60 -21.11 31.34 -30.01
CA ALA A 60 -22.32 31.46 -29.20
C ALA A 60 -22.78 30.14 -28.54
N SER A 61 -22.29 28.99 -29.03
CA SER A 61 -22.62 27.67 -28.50
C SER A 61 -21.96 27.37 -27.16
N GLY A 62 -20.83 28.00 -26.84
CA GLY A 62 -20.02 27.66 -25.66
C GLY A 62 -19.35 26.28 -25.73
N THR A 63 -19.44 25.58 -26.87
CA THR A 63 -18.86 24.23 -27.07
C THR A 63 -17.45 24.24 -27.67
N ALA A 64 -17.04 25.38 -28.24
CA ALA A 64 -15.72 25.53 -28.85
C ALA A 64 -14.66 25.90 -27.82
N CYS A 65 -13.59 25.12 -27.72
CA CYS A 65 -12.50 25.37 -26.80
C CYS A 65 -11.14 24.92 -27.35
N SER A 66 -10.06 25.48 -26.81
CA SER A 66 -8.69 25.05 -27.07
C SER A 66 -8.04 24.55 -25.79
N LEU A 67 -7.13 23.58 -25.90
CA LEU A 67 -6.39 23.09 -24.75
C LEU A 67 -5.39 24.14 -24.25
N THR A 68 -5.31 24.30 -22.94
CA THR A 68 -4.16 24.98 -22.32
C THR A 68 -2.95 24.04 -22.32
N ALA A 69 -1.75 24.57 -22.08
CA ALA A 69 -0.56 23.73 -21.85
C ALA A 69 -0.75 22.74 -20.68
N ARG A 70 -1.53 23.13 -19.66
CA ARG A 70 -1.86 22.25 -18.52
C ARG A 70 -2.82 21.14 -18.94
N GLY A 71 -3.87 21.47 -19.69
CA GLY A 71 -4.84 20.52 -20.22
C GLY A 71 -4.17 19.49 -21.14
N LEU A 72 -3.27 19.94 -22.01
CA LEU A 72 -2.43 19.07 -22.83
C LEU A 72 -1.60 18.10 -21.98
N ALA A 73 -0.86 18.61 -20.99
CA ALA A 73 -0.04 17.76 -20.12
C ALA A 73 -0.88 16.74 -19.32
N VAL A 74 -2.09 17.11 -18.89
CA VAL A 74 -2.99 16.18 -18.20
C VAL A 74 -3.56 15.14 -19.16
N ALA A 75 -3.98 15.53 -20.36
CA ALA A 75 -4.44 14.58 -21.39
C ALA A 75 -3.33 13.59 -21.77
N ASP A 76 -2.11 14.06 -22.00
CA ASP A 76 -0.96 13.20 -22.31
C ASP A 76 -0.64 12.24 -21.13
N ARG A 77 -0.76 12.71 -19.88
CA ARG A 77 -0.63 11.85 -18.69
C ARG A 77 -1.73 10.79 -18.64
N LEU A 78 -2.98 11.16 -18.89
CA LEU A 78 -4.12 10.22 -18.90
C LEU A 78 -3.93 9.15 -19.98
N ILE A 79 -3.47 9.53 -21.17
CA ILE A 79 -3.13 8.58 -22.25
C ILE A 79 -1.97 7.67 -21.81
N ALA A 80 -0.92 8.23 -21.21
CA ALA A 80 0.20 7.43 -20.71
C ALA A 80 -0.23 6.45 -19.60
N GLU A 81 -1.17 6.83 -18.73
CA GLU A 81 -1.75 5.96 -17.71
C GLU A 81 -2.67 4.88 -18.32
N ARG A 82 -3.47 5.25 -19.32
CA ARG A 82 -4.32 4.33 -20.11
C ARG A 82 -3.51 3.25 -20.80
N ASP A 83 -2.36 3.62 -21.37
CA ASP A 83 -1.49 2.73 -22.12
C ASP A 83 -0.52 1.96 -21.21
N ASN A 84 -0.46 2.30 -19.92
CA ASN A 84 0.43 1.64 -18.96
C ASN A 84 -0.04 0.20 -18.66
N PRO A 85 0.73 -0.84 -19.00
CA PRO A 85 0.31 -2.23 -18.81
C PRO A 85 -0.02 -2.58 -17.36
N ARG A 86 0.67 -1.95 -16.40
CA ARG A 86 0.40 -2.16 -14.97
C ARG A 86 -0.97 -1.59 -14.57
N MET A 87 -1.29 -0.38 -15.04
CA MET A 87 -2.56 0.27 -14.72
C MET A 87 -3.74 -0.46 -15.37
N ARG A 88 -3.57 -0.89 -16.63
CA ARG A 88 -4.57 -1.72 -17.34
C ARG A 88 -4.81 -3.04 -16.63
N PHE A 89 -3.75 -3.71 -16.19
CA PHE A 89 -3.88 -4.95 -15.42
C PHE A 89 -4.61 -4.72 -14.09
N ASP A 90 -4.27 -3.67 -13.33
CA ASP A 90 -4.95 -3.34 -12.08
C ASP A 90 -6.43 -2.99 -12.30
N ARG A 91 -6.74 -2.32 -13.43
CA ARG A 91 -8.11 -2.05 -13.86
C ARG A 91 -8.88 -3.34 -14.15
N ALA A 92 -8.27 -4.29 -14.85
CA ALA A 92 -8.86 -5.60 -15.11
C ALA A 92 -9.16 -6.38 -13.82
N LEU A 93 -8.20 -6.41 -12.87
CA LEU A 93 -8.38 -7.06 -11.57
C LEU A 93 -9.56 -6.47 -10.80
N ASN A 94 -9.60 -5.14 -10.66
CA ASN A 94 -10.64 -4.46 -9.89
C ASN A 94 -12.00 -4.55 -10.60
N GLY A 95 -12.01 -4.49 -11.93
CA GLY A 95 -13.22 -4.63 -12.74
C GLY A 95 -13.87 -6.01 -12.61
N LEU A 96 -13.09 -7.09 -12.62
CA LEU A 96 -13.59 -8.46 -12.40
C LEU A 96 -14.25 -8.61 -11.02
N VAL A 97 -13.64 -8.05 -9.98
CA VAL A 97 -14.21 -8.06 -8.63
C VAL A 97 -15.48 -7.19 -8.57
N ALA A 98 -15.46 -5.99 -9.13
CA ALA A 98 -16.63 -5.12 -9.18
C ALA A 98 -17.81 -5.76 -9.92
N ALA A 99 -17.56 -6.42 -11.05
CA ALA A 99 -18.59 -7.15 -11.79
C ALA A 99 -19.20 -8.31 -11.00
N GLY A 100 -18.38 -9.01 -10.21
CA GLY A 100 -18.89 -10.02 -9.27
C GLY A 100 -19.77 -9.43 -8.18
N MET A 101 -19.38 -8.27 -7.63
CA MET A 101 -20.15 -7.55 -6.62
C MET A 101 -21.47 -7.00 -7.16
N ASP A 102 -21.51 -6.55 -8.42
CA ASP A 102 -22.76 -6.15 -9.10
C ASP A 102 -23.79 -7.32 -9.14
N ASN A 103 -23.34 -8.57 -9.02
CA ASN A 103 -24.16 -9.80 -9.02
C ASN A 103 -24.29 -10.47 -7.63
N TYR A 104 -23.99 -9.74 -6.55
CA TYR A 104 -24.19 -10.22 -5.19
C TYR A 104 -25.68 -10.55 -4.91
N PRO A 105 -26.03 -11.66 -4.22
CA PRO A 105 -25.15 -12.55 -3.45
C PRO A 105 -24.53 -13.70 -4.23
N SER A 106 -24.91 -13.92 -5.49
CA SER A 106 -24.38 -15.05 -6.26
C SER A 106 -22.89 -14.90 -6.54
N GLY A 107 -22.43 -13.67 -6.75
CA GLY A 107 -21.04 -13.37 -7.11
C GLY A 107 -20.59 -13.96 -8.44
N ARG A 108 -21.51 -14.60 -9.19
CA ARG A 108 -21.23 -15.29 -10.46
C ARG A 108 -21.44 -14.34 -11.63
N VAL A 109 -20.50 -14.36 -12.56
CA VAL A 109 -20.54 -13.58 -13.80
C VAL A 109 -20.18 -14.50 -14.95
N GLU A 110 -21.01 -14.52 -15.99
CA GLU A 110 -20.66 -15.20 -17.24
C GLU A 110 -19.61 -14.35 -17.98
N ALA A 111 -18.60 -15.00 -18.56
CA ALA A 111 -17.47 -14.29 -19.15
C ALA A 111 -17.89 -13.35 -20.28
N ILE A 112 -18.90 -13.74 -21.07
CA ILE A 112 -19.45 -12.89 -22.13
C ILE A 112 -20.11 -11.63 -21.59
N ASP A 113 -20.81 -11.72 -20.46
CA ASP A 113 -21.47 -10.57 -19.83
C ASP A 113 -20.42 -9.59 -19.28
N PHE A 114 -19.30 -10.11 -18.74
CA PHE A 114 -18.17 -9.27 -18.33
C PHE A 114 -17.54 -8.53 -19.52
N LEU A 115 -17.27 -9.23 -20.62
CA LEU A 115 -16.66 -8.64 -21.83
C LEU A 115 -17.53 -7.56 -22.50
N LEU A 116 -18.84 -7.58 -22.25
CA LEU A 116 -19.79 -6.56 -22.72
C LEU A 116 -20.07 -5.47 -21.67
N SER A 117 -19.48 -5.58 -20.48
CA SER A 117 -19.79 -4.70 -19.36
C SER A 117 -18.96 -3.41 -19.39
N LYS A 118 -19.46 -2.41 -18.66
CA LYS A 118 -18.75 -1.15 -18.37
C LYS A 118 -17.37 -1.35 -17.71
N HIS A 119 -17.12 -2.51 -17.09
CA HIS A 119 -15.88 -2.79 -16.37
C HIS A 119 -14.69 -3.07 -17.30
N MET A 120 -14.96 -3.26 -18.60
CA MET A 120 -13.94 -3.35 -19.66
C MET A 120 -13.33 -2.00 -20.03
N ALA A 121 -13.98 -0.88 -19.68
CA ALA A 121 -13.56 0.44 -20.12
C ALA A 121 -12.32 0.96 -19.36
N VAL A 122 -11.35 1.44 -20.13
CA VAL A 122 -10.15 2.17 -19.68
C VAL A 122 -10.11 3.49 -20.43
N LEU A 123 -10.61 4.56 -19.81
CA LEU A 123 -10.86 5.84 -20.51
C LEU A 123 -11.68 5.60 -21.79
N ASP A 124 -11.15 5.98 -22.95
CA ASP A 124 -11.73 5.90 -24.28
C ASP A 124 -11.45 4.56 -24.99
N GLU A 125 -10.77 3.63 -24.33
CA GLU A 125 -10.46 2.29 -24.83
C GLU A 125 -11.14 1.19 -24.02
N ILE A 126 -11.00 -0.05 -24.50
CA ILE A 126 -11.41 -1.27 -23.81
C ILE A 126 -10.20 -2.15 -23.50
N LEU A 127 -10.28 -2.93 -22.44
CA LEU A 127 -9.33 -3.99 -22.14
C LEU A 127 -9.33 -5.05 -23.24
N GLU A 128 -8.17 -5.57 -23.58
CA GLU A 128 -8.06 -6.73 -24.46
C GLU A 128 -8.49 -8.01 -23.73
N VAL A 129 -9.04 -8.98 -24.46
CA VAL A 129 -9.44 -10.28 -23.89
C VAL A 129 -8.26 -10.98 -23.21
N ALA A 130 -7.06 -10.87 -23.79
CA ALA A 130 -5.85 -11.46 -23.21
C ALA A 130 -5.44 -10.79 -21.88
N GLU A 131 -5.70 -9.49 -21.70
CA GLU A 131 -5.46 -8.80 -20.44
C GLU A 131 -6.42 -9.29 -19.35
N VAL A 132 -7.70 -9.47 -19.72
CA VAL A 132 -8.73 -10.00 -18.84
C VAL A 132 -8.41 -11.42 -18.40
N PHE A 133 -8.03 -12.31 -19.33
CA PHE A 133 -7.74 -13.70 -18.98
C PHE A 133 -6.52 -13.83 -18.06
N ARG A 134 -5.46 -13.04 -18.28
CA ARG A 134 -4.34 -12.97 -17.32
C ARG A 134 -4.79 -12.47 -15.94
N ALA A 135 -5.72 -11.51 -15.89
CA ALA A 135 -6.27 -11.03 -14.63
C ALA A 135 -7.09 -12.12 -13.93
N VAL A 136 -7.89 -12.89 -14.68
CA VAL A 136 -8.62 -14.06 -14.14
C VAL A 136 -7.67 -15.09 -13.55
N GLU A 137 -6.62 -15.48 -14.30
CA GLU A 137 -5.58 -16.41 -13.82
C GLU A 137 -4.95 -15.93 -12.51
N TYR A 138 -4.62 -14.63 -12.43
CA TYR A 138 -4.05 -14.03 -11.23
C TYR A 138 -5.03 -14.07 -10.04
N LEU A 139 -6.30 -13.73 -10.26
CA LEU A 139 -7.31 -13.73 -9.20
C LEU A 139 -7.63 -15.15 -8.73
N GLU A 140 -7.67 -16.12 -9.63
CA GLU A 140 -7.85 -17.54 -9.30
C GLU A 140 -6.66 -18.06 -8.48
N ALA A 141 -5.42 -17.78 -8.90
CA ALA A 141 -4.21 -18.16 -8.17
C ALA A 141 -4.17 -17.57 -6.74
N ASN A 142 -4.75 -16.39 -6.55
CA ASN A 142 -4.87 -15.72 -5.25
C ASN A 142 -6.19 -16.03 -4.52
N LYS A 143 -6.99 -16.98 -5.03
CA LYS A 143 -8.26 -17.44 -4.42
C LYS A 143 -9.31 -16.34 -4.24
N ILE A 144 -9.24 -15.28 -5.04
CA ILE A 144 -10.24 -14.19 -5.06
C ILE A 144 -11.50 -14.63 -5.83
N LEU A 145 -11.33 -15.42 -6.88
CA LEU A 145 -12.42 -16.03 -7.63
C LEU A 145 -12.14 -17.51 -7.91
N THR A 146 -13.18 -18.23 -8.32
CA THR A 146 -13.09 -19.56 -8.93
C THR A 146 -13.62 -19.49 -10.35
N VAL A 147 -13.03 -20.26 -11.25
CA VAL A 147 -13.38 -20.25 -12.66
C VAL A 147 -14.15 -21.52 -13.05
N ASP A 148 -15.23 -21.33 -13.81
CA ASP A 148 -15.92 -22.39 -14.56
C ASP A 148 -15.38 -22.37 -15.99
N GLN A 149 -14.54 -23.34 -16.33
CA GLN A 149 -13.83 -23.40 -17.61
C GLN A 149 -14.17 -24.66 -18.41
N THR A 150 -14.23 -24.51 -19.72
CA THR A 150 -14.21 -25.63 -20.68
C THR A 150 -12.77 -25.83 -21.17
N PRO A 151 -12.46 -26.94 -21.87
CA PRO A 151 -11.12 -27.15 -22.43
C PRO A 151 -10.65 -26.05 -23.40
N GLN A 152 -11.56 -25.20 -23.90
CA GLN A 152 -11.23 -24.15 -24.87
C GLN A 152 -11.30 -22.73 -24.32
N THR A 153 -12.05 -22.47 -23.24
CA THR A 153 -12.24 -21.09 -22.75
C THR A 153 -12.80 -21.03 -21.32
N ILE A 154 -12.69 -19.85 -20.72
CA ILE A 154 -13.39 -19.49 -19.49
C ILE A 154 -14.86 -19.22 -19.84
N ARG A 155 -15.79 -19.94 -19.19
CA ARG A 155 -17.23 -19.75 -19.36
C ARG A 155 -17.77 -18.71 -18.39
N ALA A 156 -17.39 -18.84 -17.12
CA ALA A 156 -17.84 -17.95 -16.06
C ALA A 156 -16.81 -17.91 -14.93
N PHE A 157 -16.95 -16.92 -14.06
CA PHE A 157 -16.23 -16.88 -12.80
C PHE A 157 -17.18 -16.54 -11.65
N THR A 158 -16.83 -16.97 -10.45
CA THR A 158 -17.58 -16.70 -9.23
C THR A 158 -16.64 -16.18 -8.17
N LEU A 159 -17.00 -15.07 -7.51
CA LEU A 159 -16.24 -14.57 -6.36
C LEU A 159 -16.25 -15.60 -5.21
N THR A 160 -15.10 -15.79 -4.59
CA THR A 160 -15.02 -16.53 -3.32
C THR A 160 -15.45 -15.63 -2.16
N ALA A 161 -15.53 -16.17 -0.94
CA ALA A 161 -15.70 -15.36 0.25
C ALA A 161 -14.63 -14.25 0.38
N LEU A 162 -13.36 -14.58 0.05
CA LEU A 162 -12.26 -13.62 0.07
C LEU A 162 -12.42 -12.54 -1.01
N GLY A 163 -12.93 -12.90 -2.19
CA GLY A 163 -13.22 -11.93 -3.25
C GLY A 163 -14.37 -10.99 -2.90
N ILE A 164 -15.38 -11.50 -2.20
CA ILE A 164 -16.48 -10.69 -1.66
C ILE A 164 -15.94 -9.70 -0.61
N GLU A 165 -15.07 -10.13 0.30
CA GLU A 165 -14.40 -9.23 1.26
C GLU A 165 -13.57 -8.14 0.57
N CYS A 166 -12.84 -8.50 -0.49
CA CYS A 166 -12.12 -7.54 -1.32
C CYS A 166 -13.08 -6.54 -1.96
N GLY A 167 -14.23 -7.01 -2.45
CA GLY A 167 -15.25 -6.21 -3.12
C GLY A 167 -15.98 -5.21 -2.21
N PHE A 168 -15.98 -5.43 -0.89
CA PHE A 168 -16.54 -4.48 0.08
C PHE A 168 -15.63 -3.28 0.38
N LYS A 169 -14.39 -3.25 -0.12
CA LYS A 169 -13.51 -2.09 0.01
C LYS A 169 -13.94 -0.98 -0.96
N ASP A 170 -13.97 0.26 -0.48
CA ASP A 170 -14.21 1.44 -1.31
C ASP A 170 -13.02 2.42 -1.23
N PRO A 171 -12.28 2.66 -2.33
CA PRO A 171 -12.40 2.00 -3.62
C PRO A 171 -11.91 0.54 -3.60
N ILE A 172 -12.43 -0.29 -4.51
CA ILE A 172 -11.95 -1.66 -4.72
C ILE A 172 -10.49 -1.60 -5.18
N SER A 173 -9.61 -2.30 -4.47
CA SER A 173 -8.20 -2.44 -4.84
C SER A 173 -7.69 -3.83 -4.47
N VAL A 174 -7.66 -4.73 -5.45
CA VAL A 174 -7.23 -6.12 -5.26
C VAL A 174 -5.81 -6.20 -4.73
N ARG A 175 -4.86 -5.48 -5.33
CA ARG A 175 -3.46 -5.52 -4.88
C ARG A 175 -3.30 -5.01 -3.46
N LYS A 176 -3.96 -3.91 -3.11
CA LYS A 176 -3.90 -3.36 -1.75
C LYS A 176 -4.50 -4.35 -0.75
N PHE A 177 -5.66 -4.93 -1.09
CA PHE A 177 -6.30 -5.96 -0.28
C PHE A 177 -5.40 -7.18 -0.08
N LEU A 178 -4.82 -7.74 -1.14
CA LEU A 178 -3.91 -8.88 -1.03
C LEU A 178 -2.66 -8.56 -0.20
N ASN A 179 -2.12 -7.35 -0.34
CA ASN A 179 -1.00 -6.90 0.51
C ASN A 179 -1.39 -6.76 1.98
N GLU A 180 -2.63 -6.37 2.27
CA GLU A 180 -3.18 -6.34 3.64
C GLU A 180 -3.36 -7.77 4.19
N GLN A 181 -3.81 -8.72 3.36
CA GLN A 181 -4.01 -10.13 3.74
C GLN A 181 -2.70 -10.90 3.97
N GLN A 182 -1.64 -10.56 3.23
CA GLN A 182 -0.30 -11.14 3.42
C GLN A 182 0.38 -10.67 4.72
N ARG A 183 -0.22 -9.73 5.46
CA ARG A 183 0.18 -9.40 6.83
C ARG A 183 -0.66 -10.26 7.77
N PRO A 184 -0.16 -11.41 8.26
CA PRO A 184 -0.92 -12.23 9.18
C PRO A 184 -1.17 -11.42 10.45
N GLY A 185 -2.45 -11.15 10.74
CA GLY A 185 -2.94 -10.76 12.07
C GLY A 185 -2.18 -9.66 12.80
N ILE A 186 -2.18 -8.43 12.28
CA ILE A 186 -2.25 -7.27 13.19
C ILE A 186 -3.73 -7.02 13.44
N HIS A 187 -4.35 -7.93 14.20
CA HIS A 187 -5.36 -7.46 15.13
C HIS A 187 -4.61 -6.46 16.03
N ASN A 188 -4.99 -5.19 16.03
CA ASN A 188 -4.59 -4.26 17.08
C ASN A 188 -5.26 -4.63 18.42
N GLU A 189 -5.44 -5.92 18.71
CA GLU A 189 -5.40 -6.41 20.08
C GLU A 189 -3.92 -6.40 20.46
N TRP A 190 -3.46 -5.22 20.86
CA TRP A 190 -2.33 -5.18 21.77
C TRP A 190 -2.78 -5.93 23.02
N ASN A 191 -2.55 -7.23 23.06
CA ASN A 191 -2.46 -7.95 24.32
C ASN A 191 -1.20 -7.43 25.01
N ILE A 192 -1.32 -6.23 25.58
CA ILE A 192 -0.40 -5.75 26.58
C ILE A 192 -0.69 -6.66 27.77
N THR A 193 0.19 -7.62 28.03
CA THR A 193 0.27 -8.22 29.35
C THR A 193 0.75 -7.12 30.29
N VAL A 194 -0.20 -6.34 30.80
CA VAL A 194 0.05 -5.33 31.83
C VAL A 194 0.30 -6.09 33.13
N ASN A 195 1.57 -6.40 33.40
CA ASN A 195 1.97 -6.84 34.74
C ASN A 195 2.00 -5.60 35.65
N GLY A 196 0.81 -5.17 36.08
CA GLY A 196 0.60 -4.13 37.08
C GLY A 196 -0.07 -2.85 36.56
N GLY A 197 -1.31 -2.62 36.99
CA GLY A 197 -2.04 -1.36 36.81
C GLY A 197 -3.25 -1.45 35.89
N ALA A 198 -4.37 -0.84 36.30
CA ALA A 198 -5.64 -0.90 35.57
C ALA A 198 -5.56 -0.15 34.21
N PRO A 199 -6.01 -0.73 33.09
CA PRO A 199 -5.95 -0.10 31.79
C PRO A 199 -6.95 1.06 31.70
N GLN A 200 -6.45 2.29 31.48
CA GLN A 200 -7.25 3.44 31.10
C GLN A 200 -7.11 3.72 29.59
N MET A 201 -8.21 3.61 28.84
CA MET A 201 -8.28 3.90 27.42
C MET A 201 -9.01 5.24 27.18
N GLY A 202 -8.37 6.18 26.47
CA GLY A 202 -8.90 7.49 26.09
C GLY A 202 -7.99 8.22 25.08
N GLN A 203 -8.57 9.11 24.26
CA GLN A 203 -7.98 9.65 23.02
C GLN A 203 -6.84 10.68 23.17
N ASP A 204 -6.38 10.99 24.38
CA ASP A 204 -5.28 11.94 24.64
C ASP A 204 -4.15 11.33 25.49
N ASN A 205 -3.90 10.02 25.36
CA ASN A 205 -2.78 9.39 26.06
C ASN A 205 -1.48 9.58 25.27
N THR A 206 -0.62 10.48 25.77
CA THR A 206 0.82 10.47 25.45
C THR A 206 1.40 9.19 26.04
N GLN A 207 1.54 8.16 25.21
CA GLN A 207 2.14 6.89 25.61
C GLN A 207 3.61 7.11 26.00
N ASN A 208 3.87 7.22 27.29
CA ASN A 208 5.17 6.84 27.82
C ASN A 208 5.32 5.33 27.61
N ASN A 209 5.89 4.95 26.46
CA ASN A 209 6.27 3.57 26.16
C ASN A 209 7.18 3.05 27.28
N VAL A 210 6.62 2.31 28.22
CA VAL A 210 7.41 1.46 29.12
C VAL A 210 7.91 0.32 28.25
N PHE A 211 9.17 0.48 27.84
CA PHE A 211 9.94 -0.42 27.00
C PHE A 211 9.90 -1.85 27.59
N GLY A 212 9.35 -2.81 26.81
CA GLY A 212 9.10 -4.18 27.25
C GLY A 212 10.34 -5.07 27.16
N TYR A 213 11.28 -4.92 28.09
CA TYR A 213 12.35 -5.90 28.32
C TYR A 213 12.07 -6.67 29.60
N ASP A 214 12.52 -7.92 29.66
CA ASP A 214 12.58 -8.69 30.90
C ASP A 214 13.91 -8.38 31.61
N PRO A 215 13.90 -7.69 32.76
CA PRO A 215 15.13 -7.36 33.49
C PRO A 215 15.96 -8.60 33.85
N GLN A 216 15.32 -9.77 34.03
CA GLN A 216 16.02 -11.02 34.31
C GLN A 216 16.79 -11.51 33.09
N GLN A 217 16.25 -11.33 31.87
CA GLN A 217 16.95 -11.69 30.63
C GLN A 217 18.14 -10.78 30.37
N LEU A 218 18.02 -9.47 30.63
CA LEU A 218 19.15 -8.54 30.51
C LEU A 218 20.24 -8.82 31.56
N ALA A 219 19.86 -9.19 32.78
CA ALA A 219 20.80 -9.57 33.81
C ALA A 219 21.54 -10.89 33.47
N LEU A 220 20.84 -11.86 32.89
CA LEU A 220 21.45 -13.09 32.39
C LEU A 220 22.42 -12.81 31.23
N PHE A 221 22.03 -11.94 30.29
CA PHE A 221 22.89 -11.53 29.18
C PHE A 221 24.18 -10.85 29.68
N ALA A 222 24.07 -9.89 30.61
CA ALA A 222 25.25 -9.23 31.19
C ALA A 222 26.20 -10.24 31.85
N ARG A 223 25.67 -11.26 32.53
CA ARG A 223 26.47 -12.34 33.13
C ARG A 223 27.14 -13.25 32.10
N GLU A 224 26.46 -13.58 31.01
CA GLU A 224 27.05 -14.36 29.91
C GLU A 224 28.22 -13.61 29.26
N VAL A 225 28.07 -12.30 29.03
CA VAL A 225 29.13 -11.45 28.48
C VAL A 225 30.33 -11.38 29.41
N LEU A 226 30.12 -11.24 30.73
CA LEU A 226 31.20 -11.26 31.72
C LEU A 226 31.94 -12.61 31.74
N ALA A 227 31.22 -13.72 31.74
CA ALA A 227 31.81 -15.05 31.73
C ALA A 227 32.64 -15.29 30.45
N ALA A 228 32.12 -14.85 29.29
CA ALA A 228 32.82 -14.97 28.03
C ALA A 228 34.09 -14.09 28.00
N ALA A 229 34.02 -12.85 28.49
CA ALA A 229 35.17 -11.94 28.60
C ALA A 229 36.32 -12.51 29.45
N GLN A 230 35.99 -13.26 30.50
CA GLN A 230 36.98 -13.90 31.37
C GLN A 230 37.62 -15.13 30.72
N SER A 231 36.89 -15.85 29.87
CA SER A 231 37.39 -17.06 29.19
C SER A 231 38.08 -16.80 27.85
N ALA A 232 37.86 -15.63 27.24
CA ALA A 232 38.34 -15.33 25.90
C ALA A 232 39.79 -14.81 25.89
N GLU A 233 40.53 -15.24 24.86
CA GLU A 233 41.87 -14.74 24.54
C GLU A 233 41.76 -13.37 23.86
N MET A 234 41.89 -12.29 24.64
CA MET A 234 41.88 -10.90 24.16
C MET A 234 42.89 -10.05 24.93
N SER A 235 43.20 -8.85 24.41
CA SER A 235 44.06 -7.91 25.13
C SER A 235 43.37 -7.40 26.41
N GLU A 236 44.17 -7.05 27.41
CA GLU A 236 43.66 -6.62 28.71
C GLU A 236 42.87 -5.31 28.60
N GLU A 237 43.25 -4.43 27.68
CA GLU A 237 42.53 -3.18 27.39
C GLU A 237 41.13 -3.44 26.83
N VAL A 238 41.01 -4.41 25.92
CA VAL A 238 39.72 -4.79 25.32
C VAL A 238 38.84 -5.50 26.36
N ARG A 239 39.44 -6.37 27.18
CA ARG A 239 38.75 -7.04 28.29
C ARG A 239 38.16 -6.04 29.28
N ALA A 240 38.94 -5.03 29.68
CA ALA A 240 38.51 -4.02 30.63
C ALA A 240 37.28 -3.24 30.13
N VAL A 241 37.21 -2.93 28.82
CA VAL A 241 36.06 -2.23 28.23
C VAL A 241 34.80 -3.10 28.24
N VAL A 242 34.90 -4.36 27.79
CA VAL A 242 33.76 -5.29 27.74
C VAL A 242 33.22 -5.58 29.14
N VAL A 243 34.11 -5.75 30.13
CA VAL A 243 33.74 -5.95 31.52
C VAL A 243 33.04 -4.71 32.10
N ALA A 244 33.61 -3.51 31.88
CA ALA A 244 33.02 -2.27 32.38
C ALA A 244 31.60 -2.01 31.82
N ASP A 245 31.38 -2.29 30.53
CA ASP A 245 30.06 -2.13 29.91
C ASP A 245 29.03 -3.12 30.51
N ALA A 246 29.42 -4.39 30.70
CA ALA A 246 28.53 -5.41 31.25
C ALA A 246 28.22 -5.17 32.74
N GLU A 247 29.19 -4.70 33.52
CA GLU A 247 28.98 -4.31 34.92
C GLU A 247 28.09 -3.07 35.04
N ALA A 248 28.24 -2.08 34.15
CA ALA A 248 27.38 -0.90 34.14
C ALA A 248 25.90 -1.26 33.86
N LEU A 249 25.64 -2.19 32.93
CA LEU A 249 24.30 -2.72 32.69
C LEU A 249 23.76 -3.49 33.91
N ALA A 250 24.57 -4.34 34.54
CA ALA A 250 24.16 -5.09 35.72
C ALA A 250 23.84 -4.17 36.92
N ALA A 251 24.62 -3.10 37.11
CA ALA A 251 24.40 -2.12 38.17
C ALA A 251 23.10 -1.33 37.96
N GLU A 252 22.80 -0.95 36.73
CA GLU A 252 21.56 -0.25 36.38
C GLU A 252 20.33 -1.15 36.64
N LEU A 253 20.41 -2.43 36.25
CA LEU A 253 19.35 -3.41 36.46
C LEU A 253 19.13 -3.79 37.93
N ALA A 254 20.14 -3.62 38.77
CA ALA A 254 20.07 -3.88 40.21
C ALA A 254 19.41 -2.74 41.00
N MET A 255 19.14 -1.58 40.37
CA MET A 255 18.41 -0.50 41.01
C MET A 255 16.93 -0.85 41.18
N GLY A 256 16.30 -0.41 42.27
CA GLY A 256 14.88 -0.67 42.52
C GLY A 256 13.92 -0.06 41.50
N ALA A 257 14.40 0.91 40.70
CA ALA A 257 13.67 1.52 39.59
C ALA A 257 14.66 1.86 38.46
N PRO A 258 15.03 0.89 37.60
CA PRO A 258 15.95 1.13 36.49
C PRO A 258 15.37 2.14 35.49
N GLU A 259 16.19 3.05 34.98
CA GLU A 259 15.74 4.05 34.00
C GLU A 259 15.66 3.41 32.60
N PRO A 260 14.47 3.33 31.95
CA PRO A 260 14.32 2.56 30.70
C PRO A 260 15.23 3.02 29.56
N GLY A 261 15.43 4.34 29.41
CA GLY A 261 16.32 4.89 28.39
C GLY A 261 17.79 4.54 28.63
N ARG A 262 18.20 4.48 29.90
CA ARG A 262 19.57 4.16 30.31
C ARG A 262 19.85 2.67 30.17
N VAL A 263 18.91 1.81 30.56
CA VAL A 263 19.00 0.35 30.36
C VAL A 263 19.17 0.03 28.88
N ARG A 264 18.40 0.69 28.00
CA ARG A 264 18.53 0.52 26.55
C ARG A 264 19.92 0.91 26.05
N GLN A 265 20.38 2.10 26.40
CA GLN A 265 21.68 2.61 25.97
C GLN A 265 22.83 1.70 26.44
N LEU A 266 22.77 1.22 27.69
CA LEU A 266 23.77 0.31 28.23
C LEU A 266 23.73 -1.04 27.52
N THR A 267 22.55 -1.58 27.25
CA THR A 267 22.42 -2.87 26.56
C THR A 267 22.94 -2.81 25.12
N GLU A 268 22.67 -1.71 24.40
CA GLU A 268 23.23 -1.43 23.08
C GLU A 268 24.77 -1.45 23.10
N ARG A 269 25.38 -0.82 24.12
CA ARG A 269 26.85 -0.81 24.29
C ARG A 269 27.40 -2.21 24.57
N VAL A 270 26.80 -2.95 25.50
CA VAL A 270 27.22 -4.33 25.81
C VAL A 270 27.12 -5.21 24.57
N LEU A 271 26.02 -5.12 23.81
CA LEU A 271 25.81 -5.91 22.59
C LEU A 271 26.86 -5.59 21.53
N GLN A 272 27.16 -4.30 21.32
CA GLN A 272 28.17 -3.87 20.35
C GLN A 272 29.58 -4.32 20.78
N SER A 273 29.92 -4.16 22.06
CA SER A 273 31.22 -4.54 22.63
C SER A 273 31.44 -6.05 22.55
N ALA A 274 30.42 -6.84 22.88
CA ALA A 274 30.42 -8.30 22.75
C ALA A 274 30.52 -8.75 21.28
N ARG A 275 29.79 -8.11 20.36
CA ARG A 275 29.86 -8.41 18.92
C ARG A 275 31.27 -8.28 18.36
N THR A 276 31.96 -7.21 18.72
CA THR A 276 33.27 -6.89 18.18
C THR A 276 34.37 -7.76 18.78
N ASN A 277 34.28 -8.09 20.07
CA ASN A 277 35.41 -8.64 20.82
C ASN A 277 35.20 -10.06 21.34
N LEU A 278 33.97 -10.59 21.31
CA LEU A 278 33.61 -11.90 21.86
C LEU A 278 32.89 -12.80 20.83
N PRO A 279 33.55 -13.18 19.73
CA PRO A 279 32.96 -14.07 18.73
C PRO A 279 32.61 -15.46 19.31
N ALA A 280 33.25 -15.86 20.42
CA ALA A 280 33.02 -17.12 21.13
C ALA A 280 31.71 -17.16 21.93
N LEU A 281 31.03 -16.02 22.15
CA LEU A 281 29.67 -16.02 22.74
C LEU A 281 28.66 -16.81 21.90
N GLY A 282 29.00 -17.17 20.64
CA GLY A 282 28.26 -18.13 19.84
C GLY A 282 26.79 -17.75 19.62
N TRP A 283 26.45 -16.48 19.82
CA TRP A 283 25.09 -15.92 19.78
C TRP A 283 24.06 -16.84 20.43
N THR A 284 24.24 -17.08 21.74
CA THR A 284 23.30 -17.81 22.59
C THR A 284 21.85 -17.34 22.38
N GLY A 285 20.89 -18.21 22.72
CA GLY A 285 19.46 -17.87 22.64
C GLY A 285 19.10 -16.59 23.40
N VAL A 286 19.82 -16.27 24.49
CA VAL A 286 19.63 -15.04 25.27
C VAL A 286 20.10 -13.81 24.49
N ALA A 287 21.28 -13.85 23.85
CA ALA A 287 21.76 -12.73 23.02
C ALA A 287 20.83 -12.48 21.81
N GLN A 288 20.28 -13.53 21.20
CA GLN A 288 19.29 -13.42 20.13
C GLN A 288 17.97 -12.80 20.60
N LEU A 289 17.47 -13.21 21.76
CA LEU A 289 16.27 -12.63 22.36
C LEU A 289 16.46 -11.15 22.73
N VAL A 290 17.61 -10.79 23.30
CA VAL A 290 17.94 -9.39 23.61
C VAL A 290 18.00 -8.56 22.33
N SER A 291 18.69 -9.03 21.30
CA SER A 291 18.76 -8.30 20.02
C SER A 291 17.40 -8.12 19.34
N ALA A 292 16.57 -9.17 19.34
CA ALA A 292 15.20 -9.11 18.81
C ALA A 292 14.31 -8.16 19.60
N SER A 293 14.43 -8.15 20.94
CA SER A 293 13.66 -7.27 21.82
C SER A 293 14.01 -5.79 21.64
N LEU A 294 15.24 -5.48 21.24
CA LEU A 294 15.73 -4.12 21.03
C LEU A 294 15.63 -3.65 19.58
N GLY A 295 15.28 -4.53 18.64
CA GLY A 295 15.26 -4.22 17.20
C GLY A 295 16.66 -3.95 16.63
N ILE A 296 17.71 -4.45 17.28
CA ILE A 296 19.10 -4.27 16.84
C ILE A 296 19.48 -5.51 16.03
N PRO A 297 20.04 -5.37 14.82
CA PRO A 297 20.46 -6.51 14.03
C PRO A 297 21.77 -7.11 14.57
N LEU A 298 21.80 -8.43 14.75
CA LEU A 298 23.00 -9.17 15.15
C LEU A 298 24.06 -9.28 14.03
N PHE A 299 23.66 -9.02 12.78
CA PHE A 299 24.50 -9.04 11.59
C PHE A 299 24.26 -7.79 10.74
#